data_AF-A0A396Q848-F1
#
_entry.id   AF-A0A396Q848-F1
#
_cell.length_a   1.000
_cell.length_b   1.000
_cell.length_c   1.000
_cell.angle_alpha   90.00
_cell.angle_beta   90.00
_cell.angle_gamma   90.00
#
_symmetry.space_group_name_H-M   'P 1'
#
loop_
_entity.id
_entity.type
_entity.pdbx_description
1 polymer ?
#
loop_
_entity_poly.entity_id
_entity_poly.type
_entity_poly.pdbx_seq_one_letter_code
_entity_poly.pdbx_strand_id
1 'polypeptide(L)' 'MMTGEQYVESIRKMNMQVYMFGEKVENPVDHPILRPSLNSVRMTYD' A
#
# COMPACT_ATOMS: atom_id res chain seq x y z
N MET A 1 -1.58 5.48 -18.63
CA MET A 1 -0.65 5.22 -17.50
C MET A 1 -1.49 5.30 -16.23
N MET A 2 -1.27 4.42 -15.26
CA MET A 2 -1.99 4.51 -13.98
C MET A 2 -1.47 5.73 -13.21
N THR A 3 -2.34 6.50 -12.58
CA THR A 3 -1.92 7.61 -11.70
C THR A 3 -1.49 7.07 -10.33
N GLY A 4 -0.75 7.85 -9.54
CA GLY A 4 -0.40 7.47 -8.18
C GLY A 4 -1.61 7.14 -7.30
N GLU A 5 -2.73 7.84 -7.47
CA GLU A 5 -3.99 7.55 -6.76
C GLU A 5 -4.59 6.20 -7.16
N GLN A 6 -4.58 5.87 -8.46
CA GLN A 6 -5.06 4.58 -8.96
C GLN A 6 -4.21 3.41 -8.45
N TYR A 7 -2.90 3.61 -8.31
CA TYR A 7 -2.02 2.63 -7.67
C TYR A 7 -2.43 2.37 -6.22
N VAL A 8 -2.62 3.42 -5.41
CA VAL A 8 -3.00 3.29 -3.99
C VAL A 8 -4.37 2.59 -3.83
N GLU A 9 -5.35 2.97 -4.65
CA GLU A 9 -6.66 2.33 -4.69
C GLU A 9 -6.58 0.86 -5.12
N SER A 10 -5.70 0.50 -6.05
CA SER A 10 -5.50 -0.89 -6.47
C SER A 10 -4.98 -1.77 -5.35
N ILE A 11 -4.07 -1.25 -4.51
CA ILE A 11 -3.52 -1.95 -3.35
C ILE A 11 -4.59 -2.08 -2.25
N ARG A 12 -5.43 -1.06 -2.04
CA ARG A 12 -6.53 -1.11 -1.06
C ARG A 12 -7.57 -2.19 -1.41
N LYS A 13 -7.81 -2.43 -2.69
CA LYS A 13 -8.72 -3.49 -3.18
C LYS A 13 -8.09 -4.88 -3.20
N MET A 14 -6.77 -4.96 -3.02
CA MET A 14 -6.06 -6.23 -3.04
C MET A 14 -6.14 -6.89 -1.66
N ASN A 15 -6.61 -8.13 -1.59
CA ASN A 15 -6.72 -8.88 -0.34
C ASN A 15 -5.35 -9.46 0.09
N MET A 16 -4.43 -8.57 0.44
CA MET A 16 -3.05 -8.93 0.76
C MET A 16 -2.94 -9.58 2.14
N GLN A 17 -2.25 -10.72 2.21
CA GLN A 17 -1.96 -11.42 3.46
C GLN A 17 -0.65 -10.87 4.05
N VAL A 18 -0.71 -9.68 4.65
CA VAL A 18 0.45 -9.02 5.26
C VAL A 18 0.50 -9.34 6.75
N TYR A 19 1.65 -9.84 7.21
CA TYR A 19 1.90 -10.13 8.62
C TYR A 19 3.12 -9.34 9.10
N MET A 20 2.97 -8.60 10.19
CA MET A 20 4.03 -7.81 10.81
C MET A 20 3.99 -8.00 12.32
N PHE A 21 5.17 -8.20 12.94
CA PHE A 21 5.29 -8.44 14.39
C PHE A 21 4.42 -9.58 14.95
N GLY A 22 4.11 -10.58 14.12
CA GLY A 22 3.24 -11.71 14.50
C GLY A 22 1.74 -11.45 14.36
N GLU A 23 1.33 -10.24 13.94
CA GLU A 23 -0.06 -9.87 13.73
C GLU A 23 -0.36 -9.65 12.24
N LYS A 24 -1.60 -9.96 11.83
CA LYS A 24 -2.06 -9.69 10.46
C LYS A 24 -2.42 -8.21 10.33
N VAL A 25 -1.85 -7.54 9.34
CA VAL A 25 -2.15 -6.15 9.02
C VAL A 25 -3.33 -6.11 8.06
N GLU A 26 -4.51 -5.73 8.57
CA GLU A 26 -5.73 -5.65 7.76
C GLU A 26 -5.68 -4.51 6.72
N ASN A 27 -5.04 -3.38 7.04
CA ASN A 27 -4.95 -2.21 6.16
C ASN A 27 -3.49 -1.82 5.90
N PRO A 28 -2.79 -2.48 4.95
CA PRO A 28 -1.39 -2.20 4.68
C PRO A 28 -1.16 -0.80 4.11
N VAL A 29 -2.15 -0.21 3.43
CA VAL A 29 -2.05 1.13 2.82
C VAL A 29 -1.93 2.23 3.88
N ASP A 30 -2.70 2.12 4.95
CA ASP A 30 -2.76 3.12 6.01
C ASP A 30 -1.76 2.83 7.14
N HIS A 31 -1.04 1.70 7.06
CA HIS A 31 -0.10 1.30 8.10
C HIS A 31 1.13 2.22 8.11
N PRO A 32 1.49 2.85 9.24
CA PRO A 32 2.52 3.89 9.31
C PRO A 32 3.91 3.41 8.87
N ILE A 33 4.20 2.11 9.00
CA ILE A 33 5.46 1.51 8.55
C ILE A 33 5.50 1.27 7.04
N LEU A 34 4.35 0.95 6.43
CA LEU A 34 4.28 0.59 5.00
C LEU A 34 4.02 1.79 4.10
N ARG A 35 3.36 2.82 4.65
CA ARG A 35 3.02 4.06 3.95
C ARG A 35 4.22 4.76 3.28
N PRO A 36 5.42 4.87 3.90
CA PRO A 36 6.58 5.47 3.23
C PRO A 36 6.98 4.72 1.94
N SER A 37 7.00 3.39 2.00
CA SER A 37 7.32 2.54 0.84
C SER A 37 6.28 2.68 -0.27
N LEU A 38 4.99 2.69 0.09
CA LEU A 38 3.90 2.92 -0.85
C LEU A 38 3.98 4.29 -1.51
N ASN A 39 4.32 5.33 -0.75
CA ASN A 39 4.51 6.68 -1.31
C ASN A 39 5.68 6.72 -2.30
N SER A 40 6.77 6.01 -2.03
CA SER A 40 7.91 5.95 -2.95
C SER A 40 7.52 5.31 -4.29
N VAL A 41 6.74 4.23 -4.27
CA VAL A 41 6.25 3.57 -5.50
C VAL A 41 5.19 4.42 -6.18
N ARG A 42 4.32 5.09 -5.43
CA ARG A 42 3.34 6.03 -5.98
C ARG A 42 4.00 7.09 -6.86
N MET A 43 5.15 7.63 -6.44
CA MET A 43 5.90 8.64 -7.20
C MET A 43 6.45 8.14 -8.55
N THR A 44 6.50 6.82 -8.81
CA THR A 44 6.89 6.30 -10.13
C THR A 44 5.73 6.26 -11.12
N TYR A 45 4.51 6.50 -10.66
CA TYR A 45 3.29 6.51 -11.46
C TYR A 45 2.78 7.93 -11.76
N ASP A 46 3.22 8.94 -10.99
CA ASP A 46 2.90 10.36 -11.20
C ASP A 46 3.79 11.01 -12.28
#